data_AF-A0A967ABC1-F1
#
_entry.id   AF-A0A967ABC1-F1
#
_cell.length_a   1.000
_cell.length_b   1.000
_cell.length_c   1.000
_cell.angle_alpha   90.00
_cell.angle_beta   90.00
_cell.angle_gamma   90.00
#
_symmetry.space_group_name_H-M   'P 1'
#
loop_
_entity.id
_entity.type
_entity.pdbx_description
1 polymer ?
#
loop_
_entity_poly.entity_id
_entity_poly.type
_entity_poly.pdbx_seq_one_letter_code
_entity_poly.pdbx_strand_id
1 'polypeptide(L)'
;TGYYKLANYMGDAHQLGSTPLLNHIAYDRGWSRGADAALKVWFMENLTGRANIAWGQCKGYGLQSGHNVVHFEEIADITSPSGVHCDHQQTLTASGMLSYRLLERTTLTGQVLFGSGLRTAEEGAKTNSSHSPTWTIYNFSIAHVIPLPWHGQKLLLGFDIVNALDQKYFYNFGEGSVGLGVSHAGMPRSFFFRGQWFF
;
A
#
# COMPACT_ATOMS: atom_id res chain seq x y z
N THR A 1 -4.19 -9.96 -13.75
CA THR A 1 -5.33 -9.42 -14.50
C THR A 1 -4.97 -8.05 -15.08
N GLY A 2 -5.79 -7.48 -15.96
CA GLY A 2 -5.60 -6.12 -16.48
C GLY A 2 -6.90 -5.34 -16.38
N TYR A 3 -6.83 -4.02 -16.21
CA TYR A 3 -8.00 -3.17 -16.12
C TYR A 3 -7.78 -1.77 -16.70
N TYR A 4 -8.87 -1.16 -17.12
CA TYR A 4 -8.98 0.24 -17.46
C TYR A 4 -10.36 0.74 -17.01
N LYS A 5 -10.39 1.82 -16.24
CA LYS A 5 -11.62 2.41 -15.69
C LYS A 5 -11.65 3.90 -16.01
N LEU A 6 -12.81 4.36 -16.45
CA LEU A 6 -13.13 5.78 -16.60
C LEU A 6 -14.08 6.19 -15.47
N ALA A 7 -13.90 7.39 -14.95
CA ALA A 7 -14.74 7.96 -13.92
C ALA A 7 -15.18 9.37 -14.32
N ASN A 8 -16.46 9.68 -14.14
CA ASN A 8 -16.98 11.03 -14.18
C ASN A 8 -17.20 11.49 -12.74
N TYR A 9 -16.88 12.74 -12.43
CA TYR A 9 -16.98 13.27 -11.07
C TYR A 9 -16.15 12.46 -10.05
N MET A 10 -14.88 12.20 -10.40
CA MET A 10 -13.98 11.37 -9.58
C MET A 10 -13.65 12.11 -8.28
N GLY A 11 -14.07 11.55 -7.14
CA GLY A 11 -13.80 12.15 -5.83
C GLY A 11 -12.34 12.00 -5.41
N ASP A 12 -11.84 13.02 -4.73
CA ASP A 12 -10.54 13.02 -4.05
C ASP A 12 -10.62 13.88 -2.77
N ALA A 13 -9.53 13.97 -2.02
CA ALA A 13 -9.43 14.81 -0.83
C ALA A 13 -8.27 15.80 -0.96
N HIS A 14 -8.46 16.98 -0.39
CA HIS A 14 -7.42 18.00 -0.26
C HIS A 14 -7.30 18.39 1.22
N GLN A 15 -6.07 18.48 1.73
CA GLN A 15 -5.83 18.88 3.11
C GLN A 15 -5.79 20.41 3.26
N LEU A 16 -6.47 20.95 4.27
CA LEU A 16 -6.39 22.37 4.60
C LEU A 16 -5.16 22.70 5.46
N GLY A 17 -4.08 23.15 4.81
CA GLY A 17 -2.84 23.56 5.49
C GLY A 17 -2.18 22.40 6.24
N SER A 18 -1.51 22.70 7.36
CA SER A 18 -0.83 21.68 8.19
C SER A 18 -1.76 20.93 9.15
N THR A 19 -3.05 21.29 9.18
CA THR A 19 -4.03 20.60 10.03
C THR A 19 -4.52 19.34 9.30
N PRO A 20 -4.63 18.18 9.96
CA PRO A 20 -5.14 16.94 9.35
C PRO A 20 -6.67 17.00 9.16
N LEU A 21 -7.16 18.04 8.50
CA LEU A 21 -8.54 18.20 8.07
C LEU A 21 -8.59 18.03 6.55
N LEU A 22 -9.26 16.97 6.13
CA LEU A 22 -9.47 16.64 4.73
C LEU A 22 -10.80 17.20 4.27
N ASN A 23 -10.77 17.96 3.18
CA ASN A 23 -11.95 18.41 2.46
C ASN A 23 -12.08 17.65 1.15
N HIS A 24 -13.30 17.26 0.82
CA HIS A 24 -13.58 16.54 -0.40
C HIS A 24 -13.57 17.48 -1.61
N ILE A 25 -12.87 17.05 -2.65
CA ILE A 25 -12.89 17.65 -3.98
C ILE A 25 -13.41 16.63 -4.98
N ALA A 26 -13.80 17.09 -6.16
CA ALA A 26 -14.17 16.20 -7.25
C ALA A 26 -13.57 16.70 -8.55
N TYR A 27 -12.91 15.81 -9.28
CA TYR A 27 -12.49 16.06 -10.65
C TYR A 27 -13.66 15.95 -11.61
N ASP A 28 -13.66 16.68 -12.72
CA ASP A 28 -14.68 16.51 -13.76
C ASP A 28 -14.66 15.09 -14.34
N ARG A 29 -13.45 14.59 -14.60
CA ARG A 29 -13.22 13.24 -15.13
C ARG A 29 -11.91 12.67 -14.62
N GLY A 30 -11.81 11.36 -14.65
CA GLY A 30 -10.59 10.65 -14.29
C GLY A 30 -10.50 9.29 -14.97
N TRP A 31 -9.32 8.70 -14.88
CA TRP A 31 -9.11 7.32 -15.30
C TRP A 31 -8.15 6.61 -14.36
N SER A 32 -8.32 5.30 -14.25
CA SER A 32 -7.33 4.41 -13.64
C SER A 32 -7.08 3.21 -14.54
N ARG A 33 -5.83 2.77 -14.59
CA ARG A 33 -5.44 1.61 -15.40
C ARG A 33 -4.33 0.85 -14.72
N GLY A 34 -4.25 -0.43 -15.00
CA GLY A 34 -3.20 -1.24 -14.44
C GLY A 34 -3.24 -2.68 -14.89
N ALA A 35 -2.23 -3.40 -14.47
CA ALA A 35 -2.14 -4.83 -14.62
C ALA A 35 -1.46 -5.43 -13.39
N ASP A 36 -1.92 -6.60 -13.01
CA ASP A 36 -1.38 -7.40 -11.92
C ASP A 36 -1.03 -8.80 -12.43
N ALA A 37 -0.05 -9.42 -11.80
CA ALA A 37 0.25 -10.83 -11.98
C ALA A 37 0.47 -11.45 -10.61
N ALA A 38 -0.05 -12.65 -10.43
CA ALA A 38 0.11 -13.44 -9.22
C ALA A 38 0.54 -14.84 -9.62
N LEU A 39 1.50 -15.39 -8.87
CA LEU A 39 2.00 -16.74 -9.06
C LEU A 39 2.05 -17.44 -7.70
N LYS A 40 1.66 -18.72 -7.69
CA LYS A 40 1.88 -19.64 -6.57
C LYS A 40 2.64 -20.84 -7.08
N VAL A 41 3.72 -21.19 -6.37
CA VAL A 41 4.62 -22.29 -6.75
C VAL A 41 4.78 -23.24 -5.57
N TRP A 42 4.79 -24.54 -5.85
CA TRP A 42 5.24 -25.56 -4.91
C TRP A 42 6.66 -25.94 -5.31
N PHE A 43 7.63 -25.53 -4.51
CA PHE A 43 9.03 -25.88 -4.76
C PHE A 43 9.32 -27.30 -4.26
N MET A 44 8.67 -27.68 -3.16
CA MET A 44 8.70 -29.01 -2.54
C MET A 44 7.34 -29.27 -1.87
N GLU A 45 7.12 -30.48 -1.37
CA GLU A 45 5.89 -30.81 -0.62
C GLU A 45 5.67 -29.94 0.62
N ASN A 46 6.76 -29.51 1.26
CA ASN A 46 6.76 -28.69 2.46
C ASN A 46 7.21 -27.24 2.22
N LEU A 47 7.47 -26.82 0.98
CA LEU A 47 7.90 -25.47 0.64
C LEU A 47 7.05 -24.89 -0.48
N THR A 48 6.31 -23.82 -0.15
CA THR A 48 5.47 -23.11 -1.12
C THR A 48 5.86 -21.64 -1.20
N GLY A 49 5.75 -21.06 -2.39
CA GLY A 49 5.92 -19.65 -2.63
C GLY A 49 4.70 -19.01 -3.24
N ARG A 50 4.51 -17.71 -2.95
CA ARG A 50 3.58 -16.84 -3.66
C ARG A 50 4.29 -15.54 -3.99
N ALA A 51 4.04 -15.02 -5.18
CA ALA A 51 4.52 -13.71 -5.58
C ALA A 51 3.40 -12.96 -6.28
N ASN A 52 3.30 -11.65 -6.04
CA ASN A 52 2.40 -10.76 -6.75
C ASN A 52 3.19 -9.52 -7.19
N ILE A 53 2.89 -9.01 -8.37
CA ILE A 53 3.39 -7.73 -8.86
C ILE A 53 2.21 -6.98 -9.49
N ALA A 54 2.12 -5.68 -9.26
CA ALA A 54 1.10 -4.84 -9.84
C ALA A 54 1.70 -3.53 -10.33
N TRP A 55 1.33 -3.16 -11.54
CA TRP A 55 1.59 -1.84 -12.12
C TRP A 55 0.27 -1.08 -12.26
N GLY A 56 0.25 0.19 -11.88
CA GLY A 56 -0.98 0.98 -11.86
C GLY A 56 -0.75 2.47 -12.03
N GLN A 57 -1.73 3.15 -12.60
CA GLN A 57 -1.76 4.60 -12.74
C GLN A 57 -3.18 5.12 -12.55
N CYS A 58 -3.29 6.33 -11.98
CA CYS A 58 -4.55 7.03 -11.78
C CYS A 58 -4.34 8.52 -12.08
N LYS A 59 -5.28 9.13 -12.82
CA LYS A 59 -5.26 10.57 -13.09
C LYS A 59 -6.65 11.21 -13.00
N GLY A 60 -6.68 12.43 -12.48
CA GLY A 60 -7.84 13.33 -12.47
C GLY A 60 -7.63 14.55 -13.38
N TYR A 61 -8.74 15.06 -13.93
CA TYR A 61 -8.75 16.18 -14.88
C TYR A 61 -9.95 17.09 -14.64
N GLY A 62 -9.71 18.40 -14.65
CA GLY A 62 -10.71 19.43 -14.39
C GLY A 62 -11.20 19.39 -12.94
N LEU A 63 -11.59 20.53 -12.38
CA LEU A 63 -12.10 20.61 -11.02
C LEU A 63 -13.59 20.92 -11.05
N GLN A 64 -14.41 19.98 -10.59
CA GLN A 64 -15.86 20.17 -10.52
C GLN A 64 -16.29 20.83 -9.21
N SER A 65 -15.62 20.47 -8.10
CA SER A 65 -15.93 21.00 -6.77
C SER A 65 -14.68 21.15 -5.92
N GLY A 66 -14.73 22.05 -4.93
CA GLY A 66 -13.59 22.29 -4.03
C GLY A 66 -12.71 23.48 -4.41
N HIS A 67 -13.18 24.37 -5.31
CA HIS A 67 -12.46 25.57 -5.75
C HIS A 67 -11.92 26.46 -4.62
N ASN A 68 -12.59 26.48 -3.46
CA ASN A 68 -12.19 27.32 -2.32
C ASN A 68 -11.22 26.63 -1.35
N VAL A 69 -10.89 25.36 -1.58
CA VAL A 69 -10.06 24.55 -0.67
C VAL A 69 -8.76 24.07 -1.32
N VAL A 70 -8.57 24.35 -2.61
CA VAL A 70 -7.42 23.97 -3.44
C VAL A 70 -6.67 25.25 -3.85
N HIS A 71 -5.34 25.20 -3.94
CA HIS A 71 -4.54 26.35 -4.35
C HIS A 71 -4.72 26.66 -5.85
N PHE A 72 -4.57 27.91 -6.25
CA PHE A 72 -4.80 28.34 -7.64
C PHE A 72 -3.86 27.64 -8.62
N GLU A 73 -2.61 27.42 -8.22
CA GLU A 73 -1.59 26.71 -8.98
C GLU A 73 -2.01 25.25 -9.24
N GLU A 74 -2.60 24.60 -8.25
CA GLU A 74 -3.08 23.22 -8.37
C GLU A 74 -4.32 23.14 -9.27
N ILE A 75 -5.22 24.13 -9.21
CA ILE A 75 -6.36 24.22 -10.14
C ILE A 75 -5.85 24.29 -11.59
N ALA A 76 -4.79 25.06 -11.85
CA ALA A 76 -4.16 25.13 -13.16
C ALA A 76 -3.57 23.77 -13.58
N ASP A 77 -2.90 23.06 -12.67
CA ASP A 77 -2.35 21.73 -12.92
C ASP A 77 -3.44 20.68 -13.20
N ILE A 78 -4.52 20.68 -12.43
CA ILE A 78 -5.69 19.80 -12.58
C ILE A 78 -6.39 20.05 -13.93
N THR A 79 -6.49 21.32 -14.33
CA THR A 79 -7.15 21.73 -15.57
C THR A 79 -6.24 21.63 -16.79
N SER A 80 -4.94 21.42 -16.58
CA SER A 80 -3.98 21.25 -17.67
C SER A 80 -4.30 20.01 -18.53
N PRO A 81 -3.87 19.97 -19.80
CA PRO A 81 -4.13 18.84 -20.69
C PRO A 81 -3.63 17.48 -20.18
N SER A 82 -2.62 17.48 -19.30
CA SER A 82 -2.03 16.25 -18.77
C SER A 82 -2.68 15.76 -17.46
N GLY A 83 -3.54 16.58 -16.84
CA GLY A 83 -4.17 16.31 -15.54
C GLY A 83 -3.15 16.11 -14.43
N VAL A 84 -3.61 15.66 -13.27
CA VAL A 84 -2.75 15.32 -12.13
C VAL A 84 -2.85 13.83 -11.82
N HIS A 85 -1.79 13.25 -11.28
CA HIS A 85 -1.89 11.89 -10.74
C HIS A 85 -2.68 11.91 -9.43
N CYS A 86 -3.42 10.84 -9.17
CA CYS A 86 -4.05 10.63 -7.86
C CYS A 86 -2.94 10.40 -6.82
N ASP A 87 -3.03 11.03 -5.67
CA ASP A 87 -2.03 11.00 -4.60
C ASP A 87 -1.80 9.58 -4.04
N HIS A 88 -2.88 8.82 -3.87
CA HIS A 88 -2.90 7.45 -3.35
C HIS A 88 -2.32 6.40 -4.33
N GLN A 89 -1.73 6.82 -5.45
CA GLN A 89 -1.20 5.93 -6.49
C GLN A 89 0.25 5.54 -6.22
N GLN A 90 0.54 4.23 -6.27
CA GLN A 90 1.90 3.71 -6.48
C GLN A 90 1.99 3.12 -7.89
N THR A 91 3.06 3.46 -8.62
CA THR A 91 3.27 2.97 -9.99
C THR A 91 3.56 1.48 -10.03
N LEU A 92 4.32 0.97 -9.06
CA LEU A 92 4.69 -0.43 -8.95
C LEU A 92 4.58 -0.88 -7.50
N THR A 93 3.91 -2.00 -7.28
CA THR A 93 3.92 -2.71 -6.00
C THR A 93 4.24 -4.17 -6.24
N ALA A 94 4.92 -4.79 -5.28
CA ALA A 94 5.21 -6.22 -5.33
C ALA A 94 5.16 -6.83 -3.93
N SER A 95 4.84 -8.11 -3.89
CA SER A 95 4.90 -8.91 -2.67
C SER A 95 5.41 -10.31 -2.99
N GLY A 96 6.16 -10.89 -2.07
CA GLY A 96 6.62 -12.26 -2.14
C GLY A 96 6.44 -12.92 -0.78
N MET A 97 6.11 -14.20 -0.77
CA MET A 97 5.99 -14.99 0.45
C MET A 97 6.53 -16.39 0.20
N LEU A 98 7.33 -16.89 1.13
CA LEU A 98 7.73 -18.29 1.22
C LEU A 98 7.15 -18.86 2.51
N SER A 99 6.57 -20.05 2.43
CA SER A 99 6.07 -20.80 3.58
C SER A 99 6.67 -22.20 3.57
N TYR A 100 7.39 -22.51 4.64
CA TYR A 100 8.08 -23.77 4.86
C TYR A 100 7.51 -24.50 6.08
N ARG A 101 7.04 -25.73 5.88
CA ARG A 101 6.61 -26.60 6.98
C ARG A 101 7.80 -27.41 7.48
N LEU A 102 8.31 -27.01 8.63
CA LEU A 102 9.36 -27.71 9.37
C LEU A 102 8.72 -28.82 10.21
N LEU A 103 9.16 -30.06 9.97
CA LEU A 103 8.54 -31.27 10.53
C LEU A 103 7.03 -31.28 10.18
N GLU A 104 6.17 -31.67 11.11
CA GLU A 104 4.73 -31.80 10.85
C GLU A 104 3.92 -30.58 11.28
N ARG A 105 4.42 -29.78 12.23
CA ARG A 105 3.59 -28.84 13.02
C ARG A 105 4.13 -27.43 13.11
N THR A 106 5.35 -27.19 12.64
CA THR A 106 5.96 -25.86 12.66
C THR A 106 5.95 -25.28 11.25
N THR A 107 5.44 -24.07 11.09
CA THR A 107 5.48 -23.34 9.82
C THR A 107 6.32 -22.10 9.99
N LEU A 108 7.34 -21.97 9.15
CA LEU A 108 8.14 -20.76 8.99
C LEU A 108 7.63 -20.01 7.76
N THR A 109 7.41 -18.71 7.89
CA THR A 109 7.00 -17.86 6.78
C THR A 109 7.90 -16.64 6.69
N GLY A 110 8.40 -16.36 5.49
CA GLY A 110 9.07 -15.11 5.16
C GLY A 110 8.24 -14.36 4.12
N GLN A 111 8.10 -13.05 4.29
CA GLN A 111 7.41 -12.18 3.34
C GLN A 111 8.25 -10.96 3.03
N VAL A 112 8.23 -10.55 1.76
CA VAL A 112 8.75 -9.25 1.30
C VAL A 112 7.60 -8.43 0.74
N LEU A 113 7.56 -7.14 1.05
CA LEU A 113 6.64 -6.17 0.48
C LEU A 113 7.44 -5.02 -0.10
N PHE A 114 7.12 -4.61 -1.32
CA PHE A 114 7.74 -3.50 -2.03
C PHE A 114 6.69 -2.51 -2.52
N GLY A 115 6.99 -1.22 -2.41
CA GLY A 115 6.20 -0.14 -2.98
C GLY A 115 7.08 0.91 -3.64
N SER A 116 6.64 1.44 -4.79
CA SER A 116 7.33 2.53 -5.50
C SER A 116 7.19 3.89 -4.83
N GLY A 117 6.40 4.01 -3.76
CA GLY A 117 6.07 5.27 -3.10
C GLY A 117 4.80 5.92 -3.68
N LEU A 118 4.04 6.60 -2.81
CA LEU A 118 2.86 7.38 -3.17
C LEU A 118 3.25 8.65 -3.92
N ARG A 119 2.30 9.26 -4.64
CA ARG A 119 2.60 10.48 -5.39
C ARG A 119 2.81 11.66 -4.46
N THR A 120 3.71 12.53 -4.88
CA THR A 120 4.04 13.81 -4.25
C THR A 120 4.45 14.79 -5.33
N ALA A 121 4.73 16.03 -4.99
CA ALA A 121 5.52 16.93 -5.80
C ALA A 121 6.80 17.29 -5.03
N GLU A 122 7.78 17.87 -5.72
CA GLU A 122 8.79 18.70 -5.07
C GLU A 122 8.23 20.12 -4.97
N GLU A 123 8.81 20.97 -4.13
CA GLU A 123 8.40 22.38 -4.01
C GLU A 123 8.41 23.10 -5.38
N GLY A 124 7.27 23.70 -5.73
CA GLY A 124 7.07 24.41 -7.00
C GLY A 124 6.93 23.52 -8.24
N ALA A 125 7.04 22.19 -8.09
CA ALA A 125 6.76 21.26 -9.16
C ALA A 125 5.24 21.03 -9.30
N LYS A 126 4.84 20.51 -10.47
CA LYS A 126 3.45 20.19 -10.75
C LYS A 126 2.85 19.23 -9.71
N THR A 127 1.60 19.45 -9.28
CA THR A 127 0.86 18.60 -8.34
C THR A 127 0.98 17.11 -8.69
N ASN A 128 1.40 16.30 -7.70
CA ASN A 128 1.55 14.84 -7.82
C ASN A 128 2.41 14.40 -9.01
N SER A 129 3.42 15.18 -9.41
CA SER A 129 4.32 14.89 -10.54
C SER A 129 5.50 13.97 -10.18
N SER A 130 5.84 13.84 -8.89
CA SER A 130 6.87 12.95 -8.35
C SER A 130 6.26 11.85 -7.46
N HIS A 131 7.09 11.13 -6.71
CA HIS A 131 6.67 10.13 -5.74
C HIS A 131 7.66 10.04 -4.56
N SER A 132 7.18 9.60 -3.41
CA SER A 132 8.02 9.22 -2.27
C SER A 132 9.08 8.16 -2.68
N PRO A 133 10.23 8.05 -1.98
CA PRO A 133 11.19 7.00 -2.25
C PRO A 133 10.56 5.61 -2.12
N THR A 134 11.10 4.66 -2.88
CA THR A 134 10.68 3.27 -2.81
C THR A 134 11.02 2.65 -1.46
N TRP A 135 10.27 1.65 -1.04
CA TRP A 135 10.49 0.94 0.21
C TRP A 135 10.32 -0.58 0.05
N THR A 136 11.02 -1.35 0.89
CA THR A 136 11.04 -2.83 0.85
C THR A 136 11.15 -3.43 2.25
N ILE A 137 10.03 -3.81 2.85
CA ILE A 137 10.06 -4.43 4.18
C ILE A 137 10.07 -5.95 4.10
N TYR A 138 10.72 -6.57 5.08
CA TYR A 138 10.79 -8.02 5.26
C TYR A 138 10.09 -8.39 6.56
N ASN A 139 9.20 -9.38 6.49
CA ASN A 139 8.46 -9.88 7.62
C ASN A 139 8.77 -11.37 7.80
N PHE A 140 8.82 -11.81 9.06
CA PHE A 140 9.05 -13.22 9.40
C PHE A 140 7.98 -13.69 10.38
N SER A 141 7.60 -14.95 10.28
CA SER A 141 6.65 -15.58 11.17
C SER A 141 7.07 -17.02 11.44
N ILE A 142 6.93 -17.44 12.70
CA ILE A 142 6.95 -18.84 13.10
C ILE A 142 5.63 -19.16 13.78
N ALA A 143 5.00 -20.26 13.38
CA ALA A 143 3.82 -20.79 14.03
C ALA A 143 4.00 -22.27 14.33
N HIS A 144 3.57 -22.71 15.52
CA HIS A 144 3.60 -24.11 15.93
C HIS A 144 2.22 -24.55 16.40
N VAL A 145 1.79 -25.74 15.96
CA VAL A 145 0.55 -26.37 16.37
C VAL A 145 0.82 -27.40 17.46
N ILE A 146 0.21 -27.21 18.63
CA ILE A 146 0.24 -28.12 19.78
C ILE A 146 -1.10 -28.86 19.81
N PRO A 147 -1.13 -30.18 19.54
CA PRO A 147 -2.33 -30.98 19.78
C PRO A 147 -2.66 -31.00 21.26
N LEU A 148 -3.93 -30.89 21.59
CA LEU A 148 -4.42 -30.94 22.96
C LEU A 148 -4.95 -32.35 23.28
N PRO A 149 -5.04 -32.74 24.56
CA PRO A 149 -5.52 -34.06 24.95
C PRO A 149 -7.01 -34.29 24.66
N TRP A 150 -7.78 -33.23 24.37
CA TRP A 150 -9.19 -33.31 24.01
C TRP A 150 -9.37 -33.60 22.51
N HIS A 151 -10.39 -34.41 22.20
CA HIS A 151 -10.60 -34.92 20.84
C HIS A 151 -10.68 -33.80 19.80
N GLY A 152 -9.79 -33.83 18.80
CA GLY A 152 -9.76 -32.88 17.69
C GLY A 152 -9.21 -31.49 18.01
N GLN A 153 -8.94 -31.18 19.28
CA GLN A 153 -8.55 -29.85 19.70
C GLN A 153 -7.06 -29.58 19.51
N LYS A 154 -6.73 -28.33 19.21
CA LYS A 154 -5.34 -27.87 19.05
C LYS A 154 -5.17 -26.41 19.43
N LEU A 155 -3.98 -26.07 19.88
CA LEU A 155 -3.52 -24.71 20.12
C LEU A 155 -2.48 -24.33 19.08
N LEU A 156 -2.65 -23.21 18.41
CA LEU A 156 -1.61 -22.58 17.59
C LEU A 156 -0.96 -21.47 18.41
N LEU A 157 0.36 -21.54 18.52
CA LEU A 157 1.19 -20.45 19.03
C LEU A 157 1.99 -19.86 17.88
N GLY A 158 2.10 -18.53 17.84
CA GLY A 158 2.83 -17.84 16.79
C GLY A 158 3.64 -16.66 17.32
N PHE A 159 4.73 -16.37 16.62
CA PHE A 159 5.55 -15.19 16.82
C PHE A 159 5.86 -14.57 15.45
N ASP A 160 5.58 -13.28 15.31
CA ASP A 160 5.76 -12.56 14.06
C ASP A 160 6.64 -11.33 14.27
N ILE A 161 7.54 -11.09 13.32
CA ILE A 161 8.36 -9.89 13.21
C ILE A 161 7.92 -9.16 11.95
N VAL A 162 7.39 -7.96 12.10
CA VAL A 162 7.07 -7.08 10.97
C VAL A 162 8.16 -6.03 10.83
N ASN A 163 8.58 -5.75 9.60
CA ASN A 163 9.71 -4.87 9.29
C ASN A 163 10.99 -5.29 10.04
N ALA A 164 11.39 -6.55 9.87
CA ALA A 164 12.49 -7.18 10.59
C ALA A 164 13.85 -6.46 10.44
N LEU A 165 14.06 -5.79 9.31
CA LEU A 165 15.26 -5.00 9.05
C LEU A 165 15.16 -3.53 9.53
N ASP A 166 14.06 -3.17 10.21
CA ASP A 166 13.79 -1.83 10.73
C ASP A 166 13.95 -0.72 9.68
N GLN A 167 13.44 -0.97 8.46
CA GLN A 167 13.48 0.02 7.41
C GLN A 167 12.65 1.23 7.84
N LYS A 168 13.29 2.41 7.76
CA LYS A 168 12.65 3.70 7.96
C LYS A 168 12.25 4.26 6.60
N TYR A 169 10.96 4.49 6.44
CA TYR A 169 10.40 5.02 5.21
C TYR A 169 9.11 5.77 5.52
N PHE A 170 8.71 6.63 4.59
CA PHE A 170 7.40 7.27 4.60
C PHE A 170 6.53 6.64 3.51
N TYR A 171 5.25 6.45 3.80
CA TYR A 171 4.25 6.09 2.79
C TYR A 171 3.99 7.27 1.86
N ASN A 172 3.84 8.46 2.44
CA ASN A 172 3.71 9.76 1.77
C ASN A 172 4.51 10.83 2.54
N PHE A 173 4.95 11.86 1.82
CA PHE A 173 5.46 13.10 2.42
C PHE A 173 4.37 14.16 2.30
N GLY A 174 4.11 14.85 3.42
CA GLY A 174 3.20 15.97 3.45
C GLY A 174 3.88 17.22 2.92
N GLU A 175 3.73 17.51 1.64
CA GLU A 175 4.13 18.80 1.03
C GLU A 175 2.93 19.69 0.68
N GLY A 176 1.73 19.36 1.19
CA GLY A 176 0.56 20.23 1.09
C GLY A 176 -0.05 20.33 -0.31
N SER A 177 0.10 19.30 -1.15
CA SER A 177 -0.61 19.20 -2.43
C SER A 177 -1.92 18.41 -2.32
N VAL A 178 -2.75 18.39 -3.36
CA VAL A 178 -3.94 17.51 -3.48
C VAL A 178 -3.62 16.10 -2.97
N GLY A 179 -4.31 15.71 -1.90
CA GLY A 179 -4.08 14.46 -1.16
C GLY A 179 -3.77 14.67 0.32
N LEU A 180 -3.04 13.70 0.89
CA LEU A 180 -2.58 13.72 2.27
C LEU A 180 -1.40 14.69 2.47
N GLY A 181 -1.66 15.84 3.09
CA GLY A 181 -0.66 16.85 3.44
C GLY A 181 0.11 16.59 4.74
N VAL A 182 -0.13 15.47 5.44
CA VAL A 182 0.66 15.03 6.61
C VAL A 182 1.50 13.80 6.26
N SER A 183 2.78 13.82 6.64
CA SER A 183 3.69 12.69 6.39
C SER A 183 3.36 11.49 7.27
N HIS A 184 3.18 10.31 6.67
CA HIS A 184 2.98 9.06 7.41
C HIS A 184 4.20 8.15 7.29
N ALA A 185 4.80 7.83 8.43
CA ALA A 185 5.90 6.86 8.49
C ALA A 185 5.38 5.42 8.44
N GLY A 186 6.17 4.54 7.84
CA GLY A 186 6.02 3.09 7.96
C GLY A 186 6.12 2.62 9.41
N MET A 187 5.44 1.51 9.72
CA MET A 187 5.56 0.90 11.05
C MET A 187 7.01 0.46 11.31
N PRO A 188 7.62 0.81 12.46
CA PRO A 188 8.95 0.35 12.81
C PRO A 188 8.96 -1.16 13.04
N ARG A 189 10.15 -1.73 13.23
CA ARG A 189 10.26 -3.15 13.59
C ARG A 189 9.38 -3.48 14.78
N SER A 190 8.45 -4.39 14.58
CA SER A 190 7.40 -4.72 15.56
C SER A 190 7.30 -6.21 15.76
N PHE A 191 6.98 -6.61 16.99
CA PHE A 191 6.90 -8.00 17.43
C PHE A 191 5.48 -8.33 17.87
N PHE A 192 4.94 -9.43 17.37
CA PHE A 192 3.60 -9.88 17.70
C PHE A 192 3.62 -11.31 18.21
N PHE A 193 2.77 -11.60 19.19
CA PHE A 193 2.54 -12.93 19.72
C PHE A 193 1.10 -13.33 19.45
N ARG A 194 0.88 -14.55 18.96
CA ARG A 194 -0.44 -15.06 18.61
C ARG A 194 -0.71 -16.37 19.33
N GLY A 195 -1.94 -16.49 19.82
CA GLY A 195 -2.49 -17.73 20.36
C GLY A 195 -3.87 -17.95 19.78
N GLN A 196 -4.14 -19.15 19.26
CA GLN A 196 -5.46 -19.52 18.74
C GLN A 196 -5.81 -20.95 19.14
N TRP A 197 -6.91 -21.12 19.86
CA TRP A 197 -7.47 -22.42 20.20
C TRP A 197 -8.53 -22.80 19.16
N PHE A 198 -8.42 -24.01 18.62
CA PHE A 198 -9.41 -24.64 17.76
C PHE A 198 -10.11 -25.78 18.51
N PHE A 199 -11.44 -25.74 18.52
CA PHE A 199 -12.33 -26.74 19.09
C PHE A 199 -12.89 -27.68 18.02
#